data_AF-A0A7X7ZII6-F1
#
_entry.id   AF-A0A7X7ZII6-F1
#
_cell.length_a   1.000
_cell.length_b   1.000
_cell.length_c   1.000
_cell.angle_alpha   90.00
_cell.angle_beta   90.00
_cell.angle_gamma   90.00
#
_symmetry.space_group_name_H-M   'P 1'
#
loop_
_entity.id
_entity.type
_entity.pdbx_description
1 polymer ?
#
loop_
_entity_poly.entity_id
_entity_poly.type
_entity_poly.pdbx_seq_one_letter_code
_entity_poly.pdbx_strand_id
1 'polypeptide(L)'
;MDIMTVIAHPNPKSFCHALLEEFDAGLREAGQMNFPAILKGWFERVFSPGFAYSLTPEGWRGESAGRIPLFRHEKALVINTTHFKEETYQGDFGKAMARIIDDWGLRYPGVKKVEHAYFYGADVSTPGQCRDWLAQARRLGREFAA
;
A
#
# COMPACT_ATOMS: atom_id res chain seq x y z
N MET A 1 14.29 -10.31 -7.30
CA MET A 1 12.89 -9.82 -7.29
C MET A 1 12.96 -8.34 -6.99
N ASP A 2 12.36 -7.52 -7.83
CA ASP A 2 12.48 -6.07 -7.71
C ASP A 2 11.33 -5.57 -6.82
N ILE A 3 11.70 -4.91 -5.71
CA ILE A 3 10.80 -4.45 -4.66
C ILE A 3 10.85 -2.92 -4.63
N MET A 4 9.69 -2.28 -4.47
CA MET A 4 9.51 -0.84 -4.57
C MET A 4 8.62 -0.35 -3.41
N THR A 5 9.19 0.43 -2.51
CA THR A 5 8.51 1.01 -1.34
C THR A 5 8.07 2.45 -1.66
N VAL A 6 6.84 2.84 -1.28
CA VAL A 6 6.31 4.19 -1.55
C VAL A 6 5.42 4.67 -0.40
N ILE A 7 5.59 5.92 0.05
CA ILE A 7 5.13 6.42 1.36
C ILE A 7 4.67 7.89 1.31
N ALA A 8 3.88 8.31 2.30
CA ALA A 8 3.57 9.72 2.57
C ALA A 8 3.01 9.98 3.99
N HIS A 9 3.46 11.03 4.67
CA HIS A 9 2.74 11.72 5.77
C HIS A 9 3.32 13.15 5.91
N PRO A 10 2.53 14.20 6.26
CA PRO A 10 3.00 15.58 6.27
C PRO A 10 3.73 16.03 7.56
N ASN A 11 3.49 15.37 8.71
CA ASN A 11 4.16 15.67 9.97
C ASN A 11 5.20 14.58 10.28
N PRO A 12 6.51 14.91 10.41
CA PRO A 12 7.58 13.93 10.59
C PRO A 12 7.74 13.39 12.04
N LYS A 13 6.72 13.52 12.89
CA LYS A 13 6.69 13.04 14.29
C LYS A 13 5.39 12.35 14.69
N SER A 14 4.53 11.93 13.75
CA SER A 14 3.34 11.13 14.10
C SER A 14 3.74 9.71 14.49
N PHE A 15 2.81 8.91 15.03
CA PHE A 15 3.04 7.46 15.14
C PHE A 15 3.11 6.80 13.74
N CYS A 16 2.46 7.42 12.75
CA CYS A 16 2.67 7.17 11.32
C CYS A 16 3.87 7.96 10.74
N HIS A 17 4.84 8.27 11.61
CA HIS A 17 6.26 8.56 11.42
C HIS A 17 7.03 7.95 12.64
N ALA A 18 6.52 6.82 13.15
CA ALA A 18 7.10 5.92 14.15
C ALA A 18 6.72 4.43 13.90
N LEU A 19 6.24 4.09 12.69
CA LEU A 19 5.90 2.70 12.29
C LEU A 19 6.37 2.33 10.88
N LEU A 20 7.61 2.68 10.59
CA LEU A 20 8.32 2.26 9.41
C LEU A 20 9.81 2.05 9.70
N GLU A 21 10.52 2.65 10.66
CA GLU A 21 11.96 2.44 10.92
C GLU A 21 12.39 1.13 11.61
N GLU A 22 11.51 0.13 11.77
CA GLU A 22 11.92 -1.30 11.89
C GLU A 22 11.39 -2.17 10.72
N PHE A 23 10.62 -1.56 9.82
CA PHE A 23 10.49 -1.96 8.42
C PHE A 23 11.63 -1.32 7.57
N ASP A 24 12.26 -0.24 8.07
CA ASP A 24 12.91 0.79 7.25
C ASP A 24 13.89 1.67 8.07
N ALA A 25 14.48 1.14 9.16
CA ALA A 25 15.92 1.38 9.38
C ALA A 25 16.69 0.85 8.16
N GLY A 26 16.05 -0.09 7.46
CA GLY A 26 16.26 -0.40 6.05
C GLY A 26 15.75 0.62 5.00
N LEU A 27 15.30 1.85 5.31
CA LEU A 27 15.18 3.04 4.42
C LEU A 27 14.80 4.35 5.19
N ARG A 28 13.51 4.74 5.41
CA ARG A 28 13.05 5.80 6.40
C ARG A 28 11.51 5.91 6.65
N GLU A 29 11.09 6.49 7.80
CA GLU A 29 9.77 6.31 8.49
C GLU A 29 8.48 7.06 7.95
N ALA A 30 7.26 6.58 8.32
CA ALA A 30 5.92 6.43 7.62
C ALA A 30 5.13 7.65 6.99
N GLY A 31 3.85 7.70 6.53
CA GLY A 31 2.63 6.85 6.35
C GLY A 31 1.30 7.58 6.73
N GLN A 32 0.24 7.68 5.90
CA GLN A 32 -1.07 8.33 6.25
C GLN A 32 -2.26 7.69 5.51
N MET A 33 -3.51 7.95 5.94
CA MET A 33 -4.72 7.20 5.53
C MET A 33 -5.42 7.66 4.22
N ASN A 34 -4.74 7.39 3.11
CA ASN A 34 -5.29 6.79 1.88
C ASN A 34 -4.05 6.27 1.12
N PHE A 35 -3.93 6.47 -0.19
CA PHE A 35 -2.71 7.07 -0.71
C PHE A 35 -2.76 8.59 -0.42
N PRO A 36 -1.94 9.14 0.49
CA PRO A 36 -1.92 10.57 0.77
C PRO A 36 -1.38 11.32 -0.45
N ALA A 37 -1.64 12.63 -0.57
CA ALA A 37 -1.56 13.36 -1.84
C ALA A 37 -0.26 13.13 -2.67
N ILE A 38 0.92 13.11 -2.05
CA ILE A 38 2.19 12.82 -2.74
C ILE A 38 2.30 11.36 -3.23
N LEU A 39 1.79 10.39 -2.47
CA LEU A 39 1.70 8.98 -2.88
C LEU A 39 0.66 8.82 -3.99
N LYS A 40 -0.52 9.46 -3.89
CA LYS A 40 -1.56 9.39 -4.94
C LYS A 40 -1.06 9.99 -6.25
N GLY A 41 -0.41 11.16 -6.18
CA GLY A 41 0.23 11.80 -7.32
C GLY A 41 1.45 11.05 -7.86
N TRP A 42 2.14 10.26 -7.02
CA TRP A 42 3.18 9.32 -7.49
C TRP A 42 2.54 8.21 -8.33
N PHE A 43 1.47 7.57 -7.87
CA PHE A 43 0.74 6.57 -8.65
C PHE A 43 0.25 7.15 -9.99
N GLU A 44 -0.34 8.34 -9.99
CA GLU A 44 -0.83 9.01 -11.22
C GLU A 44 0.28 9.36 -12.22
N ARG A 45 1.49 9.68 -11.73
CA ARG A 45 2.63 10.06 -12.58
C ARG A 45 3.46 8.88 -13.06
N VAL A 46 3.56 7.82 -12.25
CA VAL A 46 4.39 6.64 -12.56
C VAL A 46 3.58 5.56 -13.26
N PHE A 47 2.28 5.37 -12.96
CA PHE A 47 1.48 4.33 -13.59
C PHE A 47 0.88 4.82 -14.92
N SER A 48 1.77 5.21 -15.83
CA SER A 48 1.45 5.78 -17.13
C SER A 48 1.28 4.73 -18.24
N PRO A 49 0.58 5.07 -19.34
CA PRO A 49 0.53 4.24 -20.54
C PRO A 49 1.92 3.93 -21.10
N GLY A 50 2.13 2.67 -21.50
CA GLY A 50 3.41 2.18 -22.02
C GLY A 50 4.40 1.70 -20.95
N PHE A 51 4.21 2.08 -19.68
CA PHE A 51 5.01 1.56 -18.56
C PHE A 51 4.22 0.59 -17.66
N ALA A 52 3.09 1.03 -17.12
CA ALA A 52 2.32 0.24 -16.15
C ALA A 52 1.11 -0.47 -16.77
N TYR A 53 0.51 0.13 -17.79
CA TYR A 53 -0.54 -0.50 -18.60
C TYR A 53 -0.44 -0.05 -20.06
N SER A 54 -1.13 -0.74 -20.95
CA SER A 54 -1.45 -0.29 -22.30
C SER A 54 -2.93 -0.54 -22.57
N LEU A 55 -3.45 -0.06 -23.69
CA LEU A 55 -4.84 -0.28 -24.11
C LEU A 55 -4.86 -0.90 -25.52
N THR A 56 -5.83 -1.79 -25.77
CA THR A 56 -6.20 -2.18 -27.13
C THR A 56 -6.80 -0.98 -27.88
N PRO A 57 -6.97 -1.04 -29.22
CA PRO A 57 -7.65 0.03 -29.97
C PRO A 57 -9.05 0.35 -29.41
N GLU A 58 -9.74 -0.63 -28.83
CA GLU A 58 -11.06 -0.50 -28.17
C GLU A 58 -10.93 0.24 -26.85
N GLY A 59 -9.91 -0.07 -26.05
CA GLY A 59 -9.61 0.65 -24.81
C GLY A 59 -9.27 2.11 -25.05
N TRP A 60 -8.54 2.43 -26.13
CA TRP A 60 -8.31 3.81 -26.57
C TRP A 60 -9.58 4.53 -27.04
N ARG A 61 -10.67 3.80 -27.33
CA ARG A 61 -12.01 4.35 -27.62
C ARG A 61 -12.94 4.38 -26.39
N GLY A 62 -12.44 4.00 -25.21
CA GLY A 62 -13.15 4.06 -23.92
C GLY A 62 -13.56 2.71 -23.33
N GLU A 63 -13.36 1.59 -24.02
CA GLU A 63 -13.79 0.28 -23.53
C GLU A 63 -12.92 -0.23 -22.38
N SER A 64 -13.48 -0.26 -21.16
CA SER A 64 -12.74 -0.66 -19.95
C SER A 64 -12.12 -2.06 -20.01
N ALA A 65 -12.73 -2.97 -20.78
CA ALA A 65 -12.22 -4.31 -21.03
C ALA A 65 -10.92 -4.33 -21.88
N GLY A 66 -10.63 -3.25 -22.62
CA GLY A 66 -9.45 -3.11 -23.48
C GLY A 66 -8.14 -2.85 -22.73
N ARG A 67 -8.12 -2.87 -21.38
CA ARG A 67 -6.91 -2.61 -20.59
C ARG A 67 -5.97 -3.82 -20.54
N ILE A 68 -4.74 -3.62 -21.00
CA ILE A 68 -3.62 -4.57 -20.95
C ILE A 68 -2.71 -4.20 -19.76
N PRO A 69 -2.56 -5.04 -18.72
CA PRO A 69 -1.57 -4.83 -17.67
C PRO A 69 -0.15 -5.09 -18.20
N LEU A 70 0.84 -4.31 -17.77
CA LEU A 70 2.25 -4.48 -18.17
C LEU A 70 3.16 -4.97 -17.03
N PHE A 71 2.78 -4.71 -15.76
CA PHE A 71 3.51 -5.21 -14.61
C PHE A 71 3.37 -6.73 -14.47
N ARG A 72 4.40 -7.36 -13.89
CA ARG A 72 4.50 -8.82 -13.73
C ARG A 72 4.74 -9.27 -12.28
N HIS A 73 4.61 -8.38 -11.31
CA HIS A 73 4.90 -8.68 -9.90
C HIS A 73 3.90 -9.70 -9.33
N GLU A 74 4.42 -10.77 -8.71
CA GLU A 74 3.61 -11.84 -8.13
C GLU A 74 2.78 -11.36 -6.93
N LYS A 75 3.41 -10.59 -6.02
CA LYS A 75 2.83 -10.08 -4.78
C LYS A 75 3.23 -8.63 -4.53
N ALA A 76 2.35 -7.87 -3.89
CA ALA A 76 2.65 -6.61 -3.20
C ALA A 76 2.06 -6.67 -1.78
N LEU A 77 2.80 -6.18 -0.80
CA LEU A 77 2.34 -6.05 0.59
C LEU A 77 2.10 -4.56 0.89
N VAL A 78 0.90 -4.24 1.34
CA VAL A 78 0.50 -2.92 1.81
C VAL A 78 0.52 -2.94 3.34
N ILE A 79 1.18 -1.98 3.98
CA ILE A 79 1.25 -1.87 5.43
C ILE A 79 0.60 -0.55 5.85
N ASN A 80 -0.42 -0.61 6.70
CA ASN A 80 -1.19 0.55 7.13
C ASN A 80 -1.39 0.61 8.66
N THR A 81 -0.84 1.64 9.29
CA THR A 81 -1.39 2.21 10.53
C THR A 81 -2.79 2.76 10.29
N THR A 82 -3.74 2.49 11.19
CA THR A 82 -5.10 3.03 11.09
C THR A 82 -5.59 3.70 12.37
N HIS A 83 -6.38 4.77 12.22
CA HIS A 83 -6.97 5.49 13.35
C HIS A 83 -7.99 4.65 14.11
N PHE A 84 -8.84 3.93 13.37
CA PHE A 84 -9.89 3.09 13.95
C PHE A 84 -9.41 1.66 14.25
N LYS A 85 -10.16 1.01 15.13
CA LYS A 85 -10.05 -0.39 15.53
C LYS A 85 -10.42 -1.36 14.40
N GLU A 86 -10.03 -2.63 14.56
CA GLU A 86 -10.13 -3.66 13.51
C GLU A 86 -11.53 -3.81 12.90
N GLU A 87 -12.57 -3.81 13.73
CA GLU A 87 -13.93 -4.11 13.30
C GLU A 87 -14.50 -3.03 12.36
N THR A 88 -13.94 -1.81 12.39
CA THR A 88 -14.23 -0.77 11.40
C THR A 88 -13.73 -1.16 10.00
N TYR A 89 -12.54 -1.78 9.93
CA TYR A 89 -11.90 -2.21 8.69
C TYR A 89 -12.39 -3.57 8.18
N GLN A 90 -12.89 -4.45 9.05
CA GLN A 90 -13.68 -5.61 8.64
C GLN A 90 -15.02 -5.20 7.96
N GLY A 91 -15.48 -3.97 8.18
CA GLY A 91 -16.63 -3.36 7.52
C GLY A 91 -16.32 -2.68 6.18
N ASP A 92 -17.10 -1.66 5.82
CA ASP A 92 -17.02 -1.01 4.51
C ASP A 92 -15.73 -0.21 4.28
N PHE A 93 -15.00 0.17 5.34
CA PHE A 93 -13.69 0.82 5.21
C PHE A 93 -12.67 -0.10 4.52
N GLY A 94 -12.60 -1.38 4.90
CA GLY A 94 -11.72 -2.36 4.24
C GLY A 94 -12.12 -2.62 2.79
N LYS A 95 -13.42 -2.67 2.50
CA LYS A 95 -13.94 -2.81 1.12
C LYS A 95 -13.53 -1.62 0.24
N ALA A 96 -13.65 -0.40 0.77
CA ALA A 96 -13.22 0.82 0.07
C ALA A 96 -11.71 0.87 -0.14
N MET A 97 -10.91 0.52 0.89
CA MET A 97 -9.45 0.41 0.80
C MET A 97 -9.04 -0.61 -0.27
N ALA A 98 -9.55 -1.83 -0.21
CA ALA A 98 -9.25 -2.89 -1.19
C ALA A 98 -9.66 -2.48 -2.62
N ARG A 99 -10.80 -1.81 -2.80
CA ARG A 99 -11.21 -1.34 -4.14
C ARG A 99 -10.27 -0.26 -4.70
N ILE A 100 -9.82 0.68 -3.87
CA ILE A 100 -8.95 1.79 -4.31
C ILE A 100 -7.50 1.34 -4.49
N ILE A 101 -6.95 0.60 -3.52
CA ILE A 101 -5.54 0.22 -3.46
C ILE A 101 -5.28 -1.06 -4.26
N ASP A 102 -6.07 -2.11 -4.05
CA ASP A 102 -5.81 -3.40 -4.66
C ASP A 102 -6.29 -3.41 -6.11
N ASP A 103 -7.58 -3.19 -6.34
CA ASP A 103 -8.16 -3.32 -7.69
C ASP A 103 -7.65 -2.22 -8.64
N TRP A 104 -7.83 -0.94 -8.26
CA TRP A 104 -7.49 0.20 -9.10
C TRP A 104 -6.03 0.66 -8.99
N GLY A 105 -5.39 0.45 -7.84
CA GLY A 105 -3.97 0.76 -7.65
C GLY A 105 -3.05 -0.31 -8.24
N LEU A 106 -3.07 -1.52 -7.68
CA LEU A 106 -2.01 -2.52 -7.87
C LEU A 106 -2.35 -3.62 -8.90
N ARG A 107 -3.58 -4.14 -8.90
CA ARG A 107 -4.07 -5.14 -9.86
C ARG A 107 -4.32 -4.54 -11.24
N TYR A 108 -4.68 -3.26 -11.31
CA TYR A 108 -4.88 -2.53 -12.56
C TYR A 108 -3.64 -2.58 -13.49
N PRO A 109 -2.42 -2.24 -13.05
CA PRO A 109 -1.22 -2.38 -13.90
C PRO A 109 -0.67 -3.82 -13.97
N GLY A 110 -1.02 -4.72 -13.04
CA GLY A 110 -0.72 -6.16 -13.20
C GLY A 110 -0.21 -6.93 -11.98
N VAL A 111 -0.21 -6.37 -10.76
CA VAL A 111 0.18 -7.12 -9.56
C VAL A 111 -0.84 -8.25 -9.30
N LYS A 112 -0.38 -9.50 -9.20
CA LYS A 112 -1.30 -10.67 -9.15
C LYS A 112 -1.95 -10.86 -7.77
N LYS A 113 -1.19 -10.67 -6.69
CA LYS A 113 -1.66 -10.75 -5.31
C LYS A 113 -1.37 -9.43 -4.57
N VAL A 114 -2.36 -8.94 -3.85
CA VAL A 114 -2.19 -7.85 -2.89
C VAL A 114 -2.45 -8.42 -1.50
N GLU A 115 -1.56 -8.11 -0.57
CA GLU A 115 -1.61 -8.53 0.83
C GLU A 115 -1.63 -7.27 1.71
N HIS A 116 -2.27 -7.35 2.88
CA HIS A 116 -2.37 -6.23 3.81
C HIS A 116 -1.89 -6.61 5.20
N ALA A 117 -1.15 -5.70 5.85
CA ALA A 117 -0.89 -5.72 7.28
C ALA A 117 -1.41 -4.42 7.89
N TYR A 118 -2.48 -4.53 8.68
CA TYR A 118 -3.09 -3.40 9.37
C TYR A 118 -2.65 -3.35 10.83
N PHE A 119 -2.28 -2.15 11.30
CA PHE A 119 -1.94 -1.86 12.69
C PHE A 119 -3.02 -0.92 13.26
N TYR A 120 -4.02 -1.53 13.91
CA TYR A 120 -5.29 -0.89 14.26
C TYR A 120 -5.27 -0.08 15.55
N GLY A 121 -6.00 1.05 15.58
CA GLY A 121 -6.07 1.94 16.75
C GLY A 121 -4.73 2.62 17.04
N ALA A 122 -3.99 2.96 15.98
CA ALA A 122 -2.58 3.31 16.02
C ALA A 122 -2.27 4.48 16.96
N ASP A 123 -3.11 5.53 16.96
CA ASP A 123 -2.96 6.74 17.80
C ASP A 123 -3.18 6.52 19.30
N VAL A 124 -3.75 5.38 19.71
CA VAL A 124 -4.00 5.00 21.12
C VAL A 124 -3.25 3.74 21.53
N SER A 125 -2.26 3.33 20.74
CA SER A 125 -1.46 2.13 20.97
C SER A 125 -0.53 2.26 22.18
N THR A 126 -0.37 1.16 22.93
CA THR A 126 0.55 1.12 24.08
C THR A 126 1.98 0.84 23.64
N PRO A 127 3.01 1.28 24.39
CA PRO A 127 4.41 0.94 24.09
C PRO A 127 4.72 -0.57 24.02
N GLY A 128 3.85 -1.44 24.55
CA GLY A 128 3.90 -2.88 24.31
C GLY A 128 3.50 -3.23 22.87
N GLN A 129 2.26 -2.91 22.50
CA GLN A 129 1.73 -3.15 21.15
C GLN A 129 2.61 -2.57 20.04
N CYS A 130 3.20 -1.38 20.24
CA CYS A 130 4.14 -0.81 19.28
C CYS A 130 5.33 -1.75 19.02
N ARG A 131 5.97 -2.28 20.07
CA ARG A 131 7.11 -3.21 19.92
C ARG A 131 6.70 -4.51 19.21
N ASP A 132 5.53 -5.03 19.54
CA ASP A 132 5.00 -6.26 18.93
C ASP A 132 4.71 -6.05 17.43
N TRP A 133 4.17 -4.89 17.05
CA TRP A 133 3.93 -4.51 15.66
C TRP A 133 5.22 -4.26 14.87
N LEU A 134 6.25 -3.65 15.46
CA LEU A 134 7.56 -3.51 14.83
C LEU A 134 8.21 -4.89 14.58
N ALA A 135 8.14 -5.79 15.57
CA ALA A 135 8.61 -7.17 15.43
C ALA A 135 7.83 -7.95 14.35
N GLN A 136 6.52 -7.70 14.21
CA GLN A 136 5.67 -8.24 13.15
C GLN A 136 6.06 -7.69 11.77
N ALA A 137 6.25 -6.37 11.61
CA ALA A 137 6.68 -5.76 10.37
C ALA A 137 8.04 -6.32 9.90
N ARG A 138 9.00 -6.45 10.82
CA ARG A 138 10.31 -7.06 10.56
C ARG A 138 10.24 -8.56 10.27
N ARG A 139 9.18 -9.26 10.70
CA ARG A 139 8.91 -10.66 10.30
C ARG A 139 8.35 -10.71 8.87
N LEU A 140 7.34 -9.89 8.57
CA LEU A 140 6.73 -9.78 7.25
C LEU A 140 7.76 -9.45 6.16
N GLY A 141 8.72 -8.56 6.42
CA GLY A 141 9.80 -8.26 5.47
C GLY A 141 10.66 -9.48 5.11
N ARG A 142 10.91 -10.40 6.05
CA ARG A 142 11.62 -11.66 5.79
C ARG A 142 10.76 -12.67 5.02
N GLU A 143 9.49 -12.78 5.42
CA GLU A 143 8.51 -13.69 4.80
C GLU A 143 8.11 -13.24 3.37
N PHE A 144 8.22 -11.94 3.07
CA PHE A 144 7.96 -11.39 1.74
C PHE A 144 9.14 -11.55 0.78
N ALA A 145 10.38 -11.55 1.28
CA ALA A 145 11.59 -11.74 0.46
C ALA A 145 11.87 -13.21 0.09
N ALA A 146 11.16 -14.15 0.71
CA ALA A 146 11.11 -15.57 0.34
C ALA A 146 10.05 -15.85 -0.74
#